data_AF-A0A7Y4VXG6-F1
#
_entry.id   AF-A0A7Y4VXG6-F1
#
_cell.length_a   1.000
_cell.length_b   1.000
_cell.length_c   1.000
_cell.angle_alpha   90.00
_cell.angle_beta   90.00
_cell.angle_gamma   90.00
#
_symmetry.space_group_name_H-M   'P 1'
#
loop_
_entity.id
_entity.type
_entity.pdbx_description
1 polymer ?
#
loop_
_entity_poly.entity_id
_entity_poly.type
_entity_poly.pdbx_seq_one_letter_code
_entity_poly.pdbx_strand_id
1 'polypeptide(L)' 'MQSALVTTLLSALLIGPSAPSIPTAPFGGWATINADPLPDNVVPGRKVQLTFLVKQHGVTPLAGLKPT' A
#
# COMPACT_ATOMS: atom_id res chain seq x y z
N MET A 1 -20.35 -54.66 10.96
CA MET A 1 -19.28 -53.94 10.24
C MET A 1 -19.88 -52.75 9.49
N GLN A 2 -20.31 -51.69 10.17
CA GLN A 2 -20.99 -50.54 9.53
C GLN A 2 -20.81 -49.20 10.28
N SER A 3 -19.81 -49.09 11.18
CA SER A 3 -19.63 -47.87 11.99
C SER A 3 -18.33 -47.10 11.73
N ALA A 4 -17.51 -47.54 10.77
CA ALA A 4 -16.25 -46.87 10.43
C ALA A 4 -16.34 -45.98 9.17
N LEU A 5 -17.42 -46.08 8.39
CA LEU A 5 -17.57 -45.35 7.12
C LEU A 5 -18.30 -44.01 7.27
N VAL A 6 -19.07 -43.80 8.35
CA VAL A 6 -19.81 -42.56 8.57
C VAL A 6 -18.90 -41.46 9.16
N THR A 7 -17.89 -41.84 9.93
CA THR A 7 -16.99 -40.89 10.60
C THR A 7 -16.01 -40.22 9.64
N THR A 8 -15.68 -40.85 8.50
CA THR A 8 -14.69 -40.30 7.56
C THR A 8 -15.25 -39.20 6.65
N LEU A 9 -16.57 -39.14 6.44
CA LEU A 9 -17.20 -38.10 5.61
C LEU A 9 -17.44 -36.78 6.34
N LEU A 10 -17.50 -36.79 7.68
CA LEU A 10 -17.74 -35.57 8.47
C LEU A 10 -16.46 -34.76 8.74
N SER A 11 -15.29 -35.39 8.64
CA SER A 11 -13.99 -34.72 8.80
C SER A 11 -13.58 -33.87 7.59
N ALA A 12 -14.20 -34.08 6.43
CA ALA A 12 -13.86 -33.38 5.19
C ALA A 12 -14.56 -32.02 5.03
N LEU A 13 -15.53 -31.68 5.89
CA LEU A 13 -16.29 -30.42 5.79
C LEU A 13 -15.81 -29.32 6.74
N LEU A 14 -14.88 -29.61 7.66
CA LEU A 14 -14.31 -28.62 8.58
C LEU A 14 -12.97 -28.03 8.15
N ILE A 15 -12.40 -28.49 7.02
CA ILE A 15 -11.26 -27.85 6.38
C ILE A 15 -11.82 -27.00 5.25
N GLY A 16 -12.51 -25.92 5.62
CA GLY A 16 -12.82 -24.85 4.66
C GLY A 16 -11.51 -24.38 4.00
N PRO A 17 -11.53 -23.88 2.76
CA PRO A 17 -10.32 -23.44 2.09
C PRO A 17 -9.76 -22.23 2.85
N SER A 18 -8.86 -22.48 3.79
CA SER A 18 -7.89 -21.52 4.29
C SER A 18 -6.89 -21.29 3.17
N ALA A 19 -7.34 -20.68 2.08
CA ALA A 19 -6.43 -20.15 1.08
C ALA A 19 -5.48 -19.22 1.83
N PRO A 20 -4.16 -19.46 1.80
CA PRO A 20 -3.23 -18.53 2.40
C PRO A 20 -3.49 -17.18 1.76
N SER A 21 -3.87 -16.20 2.58
CA SER A 21 -3.93 -14.81 2.16
C SER A 21 -2.52 -14.44 1.75
N ILE A 22 -2.22 -14.47 0.44
CA ILE A 22 -0.96 -13.98 -0.07
C ILE A 22 -0.92 -12.52 0.35
N PRO A 23 -0.01 -12.10 1.25
CA PRO A 23 0.12 -10.69 1.53
C PRO A 23 0.50 -10.07 0.19
N THR A 24 -0.37 -9.23 -0.34
CA THR A 24 0.01 -8.30 -1.39
C THR A 24 1.05 -7.39 -0.75
N ALA A 25 2.32 -7.80 -0.82
CA ALA A 25 3.41 -6.88 -0.58
C ALA A 25 3.08 -5.65 -1.44
N PRO A 26 3.09 -4.42 -0.89
CA PRO A 26 2.92 -3.25 -1.72
C PRO A 26 4.06 -3.31 -2.71
N PHE A 27 3.75 -3.68 -3.96
CA PHE A 27 4.72 -3.75 -5.04
C PHE A 27 5.50 -2.45 -5.00
N GLY A 28 6.82 -2.55 -4.82
CA GLY A 28 7.68 -1.37 -4.68
C GLY A 28 7.41 -0.42 -5.84
N GLY A 29 6.90 0.76 -5.50
CA GLY A 29 6.41 1.73 -6.48
C GLY A 29 7.37 2.89 -6.64
N TRP A 30 7.40 3.48 -7.83
CA TRP A 30 8.02 4.79 -8.02
C TRP A 30 7.07 5.89 -7.54
N ALA A 31 7.66 7.01 -7.12
CA ALA A 31 6.92 8.21 -6.75
C ALA A 31 7.38 9.38 -7.60
N THR A 32 6.48 10.34 -7.82
CA THR A 32 6.79 11.63 -8.45
C THR A 32 6.42 12.76 -7.52
N ILE A 33 7.07 13.90 -7.72
CA ILE A 33 6.86 15.13 -6.97
C ILE A 33 6.32 16.18 -7.95
N ASN A 34 5.16 16.74 -7.65
CA ASN A 34 4.69 17.96 -8.29
C ASN A 34 4.93 19.12 -7.32
N ALA A 35 5.86 20.01 -7.66
CA ALA A 35 6.12 21.21 -6.87
C ALA A 35 5.21 22.35 -7.34
N ASP A 36 4.70 23.12 -6.39
CA ASP A 36 4.02 24.36 -6.70
C ASP A 36 4.99 25.38 -7.31
N PRO A 37 4.50 26.36 -8.08
CA PRO A 37 5.33 27.44 -8.58
C PRO A 37 6.08 28.15 -7.46
N LEU A 38 7.31 28.57 -7.75
CA LEU A 38 8.07 29.42 -6.84
C LEU A 38 7.41 30.79 -6.71
N PRO A 39 7.55 31.46 -5.55
CA PRO A 39 7.11 32.84 -5.40
C PRO A 39 7.89 33.77 -6.36
N ASP A 40 7.25 34.85 -6.81
CA ASP A 40 7.82 35.75 -7.82
C ASP A 40 9.14 36.42 -7.39
N ASN A 41 9.40 36.50 -6.09
CA ASN A 41 10.52 37.22 -5.49
C ASN A 41 11.57 36.31 -4.82
N VAL A 42 12.08 35.31 -5.55
CA VAL A 42 13.22 34.51 -5.08
C VAL A 42 14.50 35.35 -5.08
N VAL A 43 15.13 35.48 -3.91
CA VAL A 43 16.37 36.23 -3.72
C VAL A 43 17.49 35.29 -3.26
N PRO A 44 18.72 35.40 -3.80
CA PRO A 44 19.87 34.61 -3.35
C PRO A 44 20.11 34.71 -1.84
N GLY A 45 20.41 33.57 -1.20
CA GLY A 45 20.71 33.50 0.23
C GLY A 45 19.49 33.57 1.16
N ARG A 46 18.27 33.75 0.63
CA ARG A 46 17.03 33.72 1.41
C ARG A 46 16.39 32.34 1.34
N LYS A 47 15.81 31.90 2.45
CA LYS A 47 15.01 30.67 2.50
C LYS A 47 13.70 30.91 1.76
N VAL A 48 13.26 29.91 1.00
CA VAL A 48 11.94 29.85 0.36
C VAL A 48 11.20 28.63 0.89
N GLN A 49 9.89 28.75 1.03
CA GLN A 49 9.05 27.63 1.39
C GLN A 49 8.62 26.91 0.11
N LEU A 50 8.86 25.60 0.05
CA LEU A 50 8.42 24.74 -1.05
C LEU A 50 7.24 23.92 -0.59
N THR A 51 6.18 23.94 -1.40
CA THR A 51 5.03 23.05 -1.25
C THR A 51 5.05 22.09 -2.43
N PHE A 52 4.87 20.81 -2.14
CA PHE A 52 4.84 19.79 -3.18
C PHE A 52 3.93 18.62 -2.81
N LEU A 53 3.36 18.00 -3.84
CA LEU A 53 2.54 16.81 -3.75
C LEU A 53 3.32 15.59 -4.23
N VAL A 54 3.42 14.57 -3.38
CA VAL A 54 4.00 13.27 -3.76
C VAL A 54 2.90 12.36 -4.26
N LYS A 55 3.10 11.74 -5.43
CA LYS A 55 2.16 10.79 -6.03
C LYS A 55 2.79 9.43 -6.26
N GLN A 56 2.11 8.38 -5.83
CA GLN A 56 2.45 6.99 -6.16
C GLN A 56 2.10 6.72 -7.63
N HIS A 57 3.06 6.17 -8.37
CA HIS A 57 2.93 5.88 -9.79
C HIS A 57 2.44 7.07 -10.62
N GLY A 58 2.71 8.30 -10.17
CA GLY A 58 2.34 9.53 -10.88
C GLY A 58 0.87 9.93 -10.79
N VAL A 59 0.02 9.09 -10.21
CA VAL A 59 -1.43 9.27 -10.23
C VAL A 59 -1.98 9.56 -8.84
N THR A 60 -1.73 8.68 -7.87
CA THR A 60 -2.42 8.70 -6.58
C THR A 60 -1.64 9.50 -5.54
N PRO A 61 -2.21 10.54 -4.90
CA PRO A 61 -1.58 11.23 -3.79
C PRO A 61 -1.13 10.28 -2.67
N LEU A 62 0.11 10.41 -2.22
CA LEU A 62 0.67 9.61 -1.14
C LEU A 62 0.41 10.29 0.20
N ALA A 63 -0.27 9.59 1.11
CA ALA A 63 -0.64 10.09 2.44
C ALA A 63 0.36 9.66 3.52
N GLY A 64 0.28 10.31 4.69
CA GLY A 64 1.02 9.89 5.89
C GLY A 64 2.53 10.17 5.87
N LEU A 65 3.00 11.00 4.94
CA LEU A 65 4.40 11.39 4.84
C LEU A 65 4.86 12.15 6.09
N LYS A 66 6.04 11.81 6.59
CA LYS A 66 6.72 12.50 7.70
C LYS A 66 8.16 12.80 7.30
N PRO A 67 8.68 14.00 7.59
CA PRO A 67 10.11 14.28 7.44
C PRO A 67 10.95 13.34 8.31
N THR A 68 12.13 12.97 7.84
CA THR A 68 13.17 12.23 8.60
C THR A 68 14.39 13.11 8.81
#